data_AF-A0A9D7PEL1-F1
#
_entry.id   AF-A0A9D7PEL1-F1
#
_cell.length_a   1.000
_cell.length_b   1.000
_cell.length_c   1.000
_cell.angle_alpha   90.00
_cell.angle_beta   90.00
_cell.angle_gamma   90.00
#
_symmetry.space_group_name_H-M   'P 1'
#
loop_
_entity.id
_entity.type
_entity.pdbx_description
1 polymer ?
#
loop_
_entity_poly.entity_id
_entity_poly.type
_entity_poly.pdbx_seq_one_letter_code
_entity_poly.pdbx_strand_id
1 'polypeptide(L)'
;MGLPFDEDTYAAAKPYFQAGLAHVRQAGADIVDMMRALIAALRDQFGMDKDTIAAMKPYVLRYISDVQAGREAIEETNPQQPPKDKLQQQQAAESIKVIVGDKANIDATLPFLTEGQREDVLFAEKRWAAPDGYGVLFTNGTGTGKTFLALGAIKRLTKRGKGNGIVVVPNEAVMNEWVKSAPALGLQVKPLTDTKDAGSGIAITTYANFGQNDEIAKRDYDFVAIDEAHLLMLGKDAEPTKALDALRAVSLHPDGVLQRAEMQNRELVDRIRATSDQLKSLYRMMNNPDIMDQMYSAYRTEADGLEKKLAADRAKWEAALDAVESDVMARQGEKRSRVMFLSATPFAYEPSIQWGEGTCTSSRAGHRARIQPAERIPEVQ
;
A
#
# COMPACT_ATOMS: atom_id res chain seq x y z
N MET A 1 -20.90 -6.47 41.11
CA MET A 1 -20.40 -7.85 41.29
C MET A 1 -19.67 -8.22 40.01
N GLY A 2 -18.36 -8.47 40.07
CA GLY A 2 -17.62 -8.90 38.89
C GLY A 2 -18.06 -10.31 38.46
N LEU A 3 -18.00 -10.59 37.16
CA LEU A 3 -18.29 -11.91 36.61
C LEU A 3 -17.42 -12.97 37.32
N PRO A 4 -17.97 -14.12 37.73
CA PRO A 4 -17.18 -15.22 38.25
C PRO A 4 -16.16 -15.68 37.20
N PHE A 5 -14.98 -16.12 37.65
CA PHE A 5 -13.94 -16.62 36.76
C PHE A 5 -14.44 -17.85 35.98
N ASP A 6 -14.35 -17.79 34.66
CA ASP A 6 -14.82 -18.82 33.75
C ASP A 6 -13.65 -19.49 33.02
N GLU A 7 -13.51 -20.81 33.18
CA GLU A 7 -12.39 -21.57 32.60
C GLU A 7 -12.46 -21.64 31.06
N ASP A 8 -13.66 -21.64 30.48
CA ASP A 8 -13.82 -21.64 29.02
C ASP A 8 -13.38 -20.29 28.42
N THR A 9 -13.74 -19.19 29.08
CA THR A 9 -13.26 -17.85 28.75
C THR A 9 -11.75 -17.75 28.91
N TYR A 10 -11.17 -18.37 29.95
CA TYR A 10 -9.72 -18.42 30.15
C TYR A 10 -9.03 -19.17 29.01
N ALA A 11 -9.54 -20.34 28.63
CA ALA A 11 -9.02 -21.14 27.52
C ALA A 11 -9.09 -20.39 26.19
N ALA A 12 -10.20 -19.66 25.93
CA ALA A 12 -10.36 -18.83 24.75
C ALA A 12 -9.44 -17.59 24.74
N ALA A 13 -9.14 -17.02 25.91
CA ALA A 13 -8.28 -15.86 26.07
C ALA A 13 -6.77 -16.20 25.99
N LYS A 14 -6.40 -17.45 26.29
CA LYS A 14 -5.01 -17.91 26.41
C LYS A 14 -4.14 -17.64 25.16
N PRO A 15 -4.59 -17.85 23.91
CA PRO A 15 -3.78 -17.55 22.73
C PRO A 15 -3.40 -16.07 22.61
N TYR A 16 -4.29 -15.15 23.01
CA TYR A 16 -4.01 -13.72 23.01
C TYR A 16 -2.94 -13.36 24.04
N PHE A 17 -2.93 -14.05 25.18
CA PHE A 17 -1.92 -13.85 26.21
C PHE A 17 -0.55 -14.40 25.81
N GLN A 18 -0.53 -15.55 25.13
CA GLN A 18 0.68 -16.13 24.55
C GLN A 18 1.30 -15.16 23.55
N ALA A 19 0.51 -14.65 22.61
CA ALA A 19 0.96 -13.66 21.62
C ALA A 19 1.48 -12.37 22.28
N GLY A 20 0.78 -11.86 23.30
CA GLY A 20 1.18 -10.63 23.99
C GLY A 20 2.47 -10.74 24.81
N LEU A 21 2.86 -11.95 25.22
CA LEU A 21 4.13 -12.21 25.91
C LEU A 21 5.21 -12.78 25.01
N ALA A 22 4.94 -13.04 23.73
CA ALA A 22 5.83 -13.76 22.82
C ALA A 22 7.21 -13.08 22.59
N HIS A 23 7.36 -11.82 23.00
CA HIS A 23 8.60 -11.04 22.95
C HIS A 23 9.20 -10.72 24.32
N VAL A 24 8.58 -11.21 25.40
CA VAL A 24 9.05 -11.03 26.78
C VAL A 24 9.96 -12.20 27.13
N ARG A 25 11.23 -11.93 27.45
CA ARG A 25 12.16 -12.99 27.87
C ARG A 25 11.69 -13.62 29.17
N GLN A 26 11.60 -14.94 29.20
CA GLN A 26 11.10 -15.67 30.38
C GLN A 26 12.09 -15.59 31.57
N ALA A 27 13.38 -15.40 31.30
CA ALA A 27 14.41 -15.29 32.33
C ALA A 27 14.48 -13.85 32.91
N GLY A 28 13.93 -13.67 34.12
CA GLY A 28 14.11 -12.46 34.93
C GLY A 28 13.13 -11.30 34.68
N ALA A 29 12.01 -11.53 33.98
CA ALA A 29 10.97 -10.51 33.81
C ALA A 29 10.17 -10.31 35.11
N ASP A 30 9.98 -9.04 35.50
CA ASP A 30 9.11 -8.65 36.61
C ASP A 30 7.63 -8.86 36.21
N ILE A 31 6.80 -9.35 37.15
CA ILE A 31 5.34 -9.50 37.00
C ILE A 31 4.70 -8.22 36.46
N VAL A 32 5.15 -7.08 36.97
CA VAL A 32 4.63 -5.76 36.60
C VAL A 32 4.92 -5.48 35.12
N ASP A 33 6.09 -5.88 34.63
CA ASP A 33 6.49 -5.68 33.24
C ASP A 33 5.76 -6.65 32.31
N MET A 34 5.59 -7.91 32.71
CA MET A 34 4.76 -8.87 31.99
C MET A 34 3.31 -8.39 31.88
N MET A 35 2.75 -7.86 32.98
CA MET A 35 1.39 -7.33 33.00
C MET A 35 1.24 -6.10 32.10
N ARG A 36 2.20 -5.17 32.13
CA ARG A 36 2.21 -4.00 31.24
C ARG A 36 2.33 -4.40 29.78
N ALA A 37 3.24 -5.34 29.46
CA ALA A 37 3.42 -5.84 28.10
C ALA A 37 2.15 -6.49 27.57
N LEU A 38 1.50 -7.32 28.40
CA LEU A 38 0.26 -8.00 28.00
C LEU A 38 -0.90 -7.02 27.81
N ILE A 39 -1.08 -6.06 28.72
CA ILE A 39 -2.12 -5.03 28.60
C ILE A 39 -1.87 -4.16 27.36
N ALA A 40 -0.61 -3.79 27.08
CA ALA A 40 -0.24 -3.04 25.89
C ALA A 40 -0.55 -3.85 24.62
N ALA A 41 -0.21 -5.14 24.59
CA ALA A 41 -0.52 -6.01 23.44
C ALA A 41 -2.03 -6.16 23.22
N LEU A 42 -2.82 -6.39 24.26
CA LEU A 42 -4.29 -6.49 24.15
C LEU A 42 -4.92 -5.21 23.59
N ARG A 43 -4.37 -4.04 23.93
CA ARG A 43 -4.82 -2.75 23.40
C ARG A 43 -4.30 -2.49 21.98
N ASP A 44 -3.00 -2.63 21.77
CA ASP A 44 -2.30 -2.12 20.57
C ASP A 44 -2.29 -3.14 19.43
N GLN A 45 -2.23 -4.44 19.73
CA GLN A 45 -2.25 -5.52 18.73
C GLN A 45 -3.65 -6.06 18.46
N PHE A 46 -4.47 -6.17 19.51
CA PHE A 46 -5.80 -6.78 19.42
C PHE A 46 -6.95 -5.76 19.49
N GLY A 47 -6.65 -4.47 19.67
CA GLY A 47 -7.64 -3.40 19.59
C GLY A 47 -8.71 -3.44 20.69
N MET A 48 -8.47 -4.14 21.81
CA MET A 48 -9.45 -4.25 22.88
C MET A 48 -9.61 -2.92 23.61
N ASP A 49 -10.87 -2.53 23.85
CA ASP A 49 -11.18 -1.34 24.60
C ASP A 49 -10.83 -1.49 26.11
N LYS A 50 -10.81 -0.36 26.80
CA LYS A 50 -10.39 -0.28 28.20
C LYS A 50 -11.29 -1.08 29.15
N ASP A 51 -12.58 -1.17 28.87
CA ASP A 51 -13.54 -1.87 29.73
C ASP A 51 -13.43 -3.38 29.53
N THR A 52 -13.23 -3.83 28.28
CA THR A 52 -12.89 -5.23 27.95
C THR A 52 -11.59 -5.66 28.63
N ILE A 53 -10.52 -4.85 28.55
CA ILE A 53 -9.26 -5.15 29.24
C ILE A 53 -9.45 -5.21 30.77
N ALA A 54 -10.27 -4.31 31.33
CA ALA A 54 -10.56 -4.33 32.76
C ALA A 54 -11.32 -5.60 33.18
N ALA A 55 -12.26 -6.08 32.36
CA ALA A 55 -12.96 -7.35 32.57
C ALA A 55 -12.04 -8.57 32.43
N MET A 56 -10.97 -8.47 31.62
CA MET A 56 -9.99 -9.54 31.43
C MET A 56 -8.92 -9.63 32.52
N LYS A 57 -8.83 -8.64 33.41
CA LYS A 57 -7.86 -8.58 34.51
C LYS A 57 -7.69 -9.89 35.32
N PRO A 58 -8.76 -10.60 35.76
CA PRO A 58 -8.59 -11.85 36.51
C PRO A 58 -7.93 -12.97 35.67
N TYR A 59 -8.19 -13.03 34.37
CA TYR A 59 -7.60 -14.01 33.46
C TYR A 59 -6.13 -13.71 33.16
N VAL A 60 -5.79 -12.43 32.99
CA VAL A 60 -4.40 -11.97 32.85
C VAL A 60 -3.56 -12.33 34.08
N LEU A 61 -4.09 -12.07 35.27
CA LEU A 61 -3.39 -12.38 36.53
C LEU A 61 -3.20 -13.90 36.70
N ARG A 62 -4.20 -14.70 36.32
CA ARG A 62 -4.09 -16.16 36.34
C ARG A 62 -3.01 -16.65 35.37
N TYR A 63 -3.00 -16.13 34.15
CA TYR A 63 -2.03 -16.51 33.13
C TYR A 63 -0.59 -16.19 33.53
N ILE A 64 -0.34 -14.98 34.02
CA ILE A 64 1.00 -14.59 34.49
C ILE A 64 1.45 -15.48 35.67
N SER A 65 0.52 -15.82 36.58
CA SER A 65 0.81 -16.74 37.69
C SER A 65 1.15 -18.15 37.21
N ASP A 66 0.46 -18.64 36.16
CA ASP A 66 0.73 -19.95 35.57
C ASP A 66 2.08 -19.98 34.83
N VAL A 67 2.45 -18.87 34.18
CA VAL A 67 3.78 -18.70 33.57
C VAL A 67 4.88 -18.69 34.62
N GLN A 68 4.71 -17.98 35.75
CA GLN A 68 5.67 -17.97 36.84
C GLN A 68 5.82 -19.33 37.54
N ALA A 69 4.72 -20.06 37.67
CA ALA A 69 4.71 -21.41 38.22
C ALA A 69 5.32 -22.45 37.26
N GLY A 70 5.74 -22.05 36.06
CA GLY A 70 6.25 -22.96 35.02
C GLY A 70 5.20 -23.90 34.45
N ARG A 71 3.91 -23.63 34.67
CA ARG A 71 2.79 -24.40 34.10
C ARG A 71 2.51 -24.01 32.65
N GLU A 72 2.90 -22.80 32.27
CA GLU A 72 2.83 -22.28 30.91
C GLU A 72 4.20 -21.76 30.47
N ALA A 73 4.61 -22.11 29.25
CA ALA A 73 5.83 -21.57 28.67
C ALA A 73 5.50 -20.29 27.88
N ILE A 74 6.34 -19.27 28.01
CA ILE A 74 6.35 -18.18 27.03
C ILE A 74 7.09 -18.73 25.82
N GLU A 75 6.39 -19.00 24.72
CA GLU A 75 7.05 -19.23 23.45
C GLU A 75 7.77 -17.94 23.04
N GLU A 76 9.10 -17.90 23.24
CA GLU A 76 9.93 -16.81 22.74
C GLU A 76 9.91 -16.86 21.21
N THR A 77 9.00 -16.10 20.60
CA THR A 77 9.12 -15.75 19.19
C THR A 77 10.24 -14.73 19.07
N ASN A 78 11.47 -15.24 19.05
CA ASN A 78 12.63 -14.40 18.85
C ASN A 78 12.59 -13.84 17.42
N PRO A 79 12.43 -12.52 17.18
CA PRO A 79 12.51 -11.93 15.83
C PRO A 79 13.97 -11.83 15.34
N GLN A 80 14.87 -12.68 15.88
CA GLN A 80 16.30 -12.66 15.59
C GLN A 80 16.70 -13.95 14.88
N GLN A 81 17.00 -13.76 13.61
CA GLN A 81 17.60 -14.66 12.65
C GLN A 81 16.85 -15.99 12.44
N PRO A 82 16.33 -16.23 11.22
CA PRO A 82 15.83 -17.56 10.87
C PRO A 82 16.93 -18.62 11.08
N PRO A 83 16.58 -19.87 11.40
CA PRO A 83 17.56 -20.94 11.59
C PRO A 83 18.57 -20.93 10.45
N LYS A 84 19.88 -20.96 10.77
CA LYS A 84 20.96 -20.86 9.76
C LYS A 84 20.75 -21.82 8.59
N ASP A 85 20.20 -23.00 8.87
CA ASP A 85 19.90 -24.03 7.88
C ASP A 85 18.85 -23.56 6.84
N LYS A 86 17.81 -22.82 7.24
CA LYS A 86 16.81 -22.28 6.31
C LYS A 86 17.40 -21.23 5.37
N LEU A 87 18.29 -20.38 5.88
CA LEU A 87 18.98 -19.38 5.05
C LEU A 87 19.90 -20.05 4.02
N GLN A 88 20.66 -21.07 4.43
CA GLN A 88 21.51 -21.84 3.52
C GLN A 88 20.70 -22.56 2.45
N GLN A 89 19.58 -23.18 2.83
CA GLN A 89 18.66 -23.81 1.87
C GLN A 89 18.11 -22.81 0.87
N GLN A 90 17.72 -21.62 1.32
CA GLN A 90 17.23 -20.57 0.43
C GLN A 90 18.31 -20.05 -0.52
N GLN A 91 19.54 -19.91 -0.05
CA GLN A 91 20.69 -19.54 -0.88
C GLN A 91 21.01 -20.61 -1.93
N ALA A 92 20.95 -21.89 -1.56
CA ALA A 92 21.15 -23.00 -2.51
C ALA A 92 20.06 -23.02 -3.60
N ALA A 93 18.83 -22.66 -3.23
CA ALA A 93 17.69 -22.55 -4.13
C ALA A 93 17.80 -21.41 -5.16
N GLU A 94 18.78 -20.50 -5.03
CA GLU A 94 18.99 -19.41 -5.99
C GLU A 94 19.29 -19.90 -7.40
N SER A 95 19.96 -21.04 -7.52
CA SER A 95 20.28 -21.67 -8.80
C SER A 95 19.07 -22.26 -9.53
N ILE A 96 17.95 -22.51 -8.82
CA ILE A 96 16.78 -23.19 -9.37
C ILE A 96 15.96 -22.22 -10.21
N LYS A 97 15.68 -22.59 -11.46
CA LYS A 97 14.84 -21.80 -12.37
C LYS A 97 13.37 -21.86 -11.94
N VAL A 98 12.70 -20.72 -12.03
CA VAL A 98 11.27 -20.58 -11.74
C VAL A 98 10.41 -21.20 -12.86
N ILE A 99 9.50 -22.08 -12.47
CA ILE A 99 8.37 -22.60 -13.26
C ILE A 99 7.09 -22.08 -12.61
N VAL A 100 6.38 -21.20 -13.30
CA VAL A 100 5.20 -20.49 -12.76
C VAL A 100 4.03 -21.45 -12.57
N GLY A 101 3.33 -21.36 -11.44
CA GLY A 101 2.14 -22.14 -11.14
C GLY A 101 2.42 -23.59 -10.72
N ASP A 102 3.69 -23.96 -10.52
CA ASP A 102 4.12 -25.31 -10.14
C ASP A 102 4.46 -25.40 -8.65
N LYS A 103 3.70 -26.19 -7.88
CA LYS A 103 3.84 -26.30 -6.42
C LYS A 103 5.21 -26.85 -6.02
N ALA A 104 5.70 -27.90 -6.68
CA ALA A 104 6.98 -28.52 -6.35
C ALA A 104 8.15 -27.57 -6.61
N ASN A 105 8.09 -26.79 -7.69
CA ASN A 105 9.07 -25.76 -8.00
C ASN A 105 9.00 -24.59 -7.02
N ILE A 106 7.82 -24.19 -6.55
CA ILE A 106 7.68 -23.20 -5.47
C ILE A 106 8.31 -23.73 -4.18
N ASP A 107 8.03 -24.98 -3.80
CA ASP A 107 8.65 -25.63 -2.63
C ASP A 107 10.18 -25.66 -2.74
N ALA A 108 10.71 -26.01 -3.91
CA ALA A 108 12.15 -26.05 -4.15
C ALA A 108 12.80 -24.66 -4.19
N THR A 109 12.09 -23.62 -4.66
CA THR A 109 12.65 -22.28 -4.82
C THR A 109 12.45 -21.36 -3.62
N LEU A 110 11.49 -21.67 -2.74
CA LEU A 110 11.18 -20.91 -1.53
C LEU A 110 11.17 -21.79 -0.26
N PRO A 111 12.24 -22.59 0.01
CA PRO A 111 12.30 -23.45 1.19
C PRO A 111 12.29 -22.66 2.51
N PHE A 112 12.60 -21.36 2.47
CA PHE A 112 12.55 -20.48 3.63
C PHE A 112 11.13 -20.34 4.20
N LEU A 113 10.13 -20.29 3.32
CA LEU A 113 8.73 -20.05 3.67
C LEU A 113 8.10 -21.25 4.39
N THR A 114 6.99 -21.01 5.08
CA THR A 114 6.12 -22.11 5.54
C THR A 114 5.33 -22.69 4.37
N GLU A 115 4.72 -23.86 4.57
CA GLU A 115 3.87 -24.47 3.54
C GLU A 115 2.70 -23.57 3.13
N GLY A 116 1.95 -23.03 4.10
CA GLY A 116 0.84 -22.12 3.80
C GLY A 116 1.28 -20.87 3.04
N GLN A 117 2.43 -20.29 3.38
CA GLN A 117 2.99 -19.15 2.63
C GLN A 117 3.35 -19.53 1.18
N ARG A 118 3.77 -20.77 0.93
CA ARG A 118 4.03 -21.26 -0.44
C ARG A 118 2.75 -21.52 -1.21
N GLU A 119 1.69 -21.94 -0.54
CA GLU A 119 0.35 -22.05 -1.14
C GLU A 119 -0.20 -20.67 -1.53
N ASP A 120 0.01 -19.65 -0.71
CA ASP A 120 -0.32 -18.26 -1.02
C ASP A 120 0.43 -17.75 -2.26
N VAL A 121 1.72 -18.09 -2.38
CA VAL A 121 2.51 -17.78 -3.59
C VAL A 121 1.95 -18.49 -4.82
N LEU A 122 1.58 -19.77 -4.70
CA LEU A 122 0.94 -20.53 -5.79
C LEU A 122 -0.38 -19.90 -6.21
N PHE A 123 -1.20 -19.46 -5.25
CA PHE A 123 -2.44 -18.75 -5.51
C PHE A 123 -2.18 -17.47 -6.32
N ALA A 124 -1.21 -16.65 -5.91
CA ALA A 124 -0.89 -15.43 -6.64
C ALA A 124 -0.39 -15.70 -8.06
N GLU A 125 0.50 -16.67 -8.26
CA GLU A 125 0.99 -17.03 -9.60
C GLU A 125 -0.14 -17.49 -10.53
N LYS A 126 -1.07 -18.30 -10.02
CA LYS A 126 -2.26 -18.73 -10.78
C LYS A 126 -3.16 -17.55 -11.12
N ARG A 127 -3.40 -16.64 -10.16
CA ARG A 127 -4.23 -15.46 -10.39
C ARG A 127 -3.60 -14.55 -11.45
N TRP A 128 -2.30 -14.28 -11.40
CA TRP A 128 -1.62 -13.38 -12.34
C TRP A 128 -1.44 -13.95 -13.75
N ALA A 129 -1.54 -15.28 -13.90
CA ALA A 129 -1.57 -15.95 -15.18
C ALA A 129 -2.92 -15.78 -15.90
N ALA A 130 -3.99 -15.39 -15.19
CA ALA A 130 -5.27 -15.07 -15.80
C ALA A 130 -5.18 -13.75 -16.60
N PRO A 131 -5.90 -13.60 -17.73
CA PRO A 131 -5.89 -12.37 -18.55
C PRO A 131 -6.30 -11.09 -17.79
N ASP A 132 -7.21 -11.23 -16.82
CA ASP A 132 -7.69 -10.17 -15.93
C ASP A 132 -7.04 -10.22 -14.53
N GLY A 133 -5.97 -11.00 -14.42
CA GLY A 133 -5.15 -11.27 -13.25
C GLY A 133 -4.29 -10.11 -12.78
N TYR A 134 -4.86 -8.93 -12.56
CA TYR A 134 -4.05 -7.75 -12.22
C TYR A 134 -3.75 -7.65 -10.72
N GLY A 135 -4.64 -8.11 -9.85
CA GLY A 135 -4.51 -8.00 -8.40
C GLY A 135 -4.76 -9.31 -7.66
N VAL A 136 -4.10 -9.45 -6.51
CA VAL A 136 -4.34 -10.48 -5.49
C VAL A 136 -4.52 -9.83 -4.13
N LEU A 137 -5.49 -10.28 -3.34
CA LEU A 137 -5.70 -9.85 -1.97
C LEU A 137 -5.45 -11.02 -1.02
N PHE A 138 -4.53 -10.82 -0.09
CA PHE A 138 -4.22 -11.75 0.98
C PHE A 138 -4.82 -11.25 2.29
N THR A 139 -5.76 -12.02 2.84
CA THR A 139 -6.50 -11.69 4.08
C THR A 139 -6.05 -12.50 5.28
N ASN A 140 -4.84 -13.06 5.24
CA ASN A 140 -4.30 -13.84 6.34
C ASN A 140 -4.23 -12.97 7.62
N GLY A 141 -4.46 -13.59 8.77
CA GLY A 141 -4.46 -12.92 10.07
C GLY A 141 -3.16 -12.17 10.38
N THR A 142 -3.21 -11.24 11.33
CA THR A 142 -1.99 -10.59 11.83
C THR A 142 -1.07 -11.63 12.47
N GLY A 143 0.25 -11.51 12.26
CA GLY A 143 1.23 -12.48 12.78
C GLY A 143 1.44 -13.74 11.92
N THR A 144 0.67 -13.99 10.86
CA THR A 144 0.86 -15.18 9.98
C THR A 144 2.01 -15.02 8.96
N GLY A 145 2.80 -13.96 9.06
CA GLY A 145 3.94 -13.70 8.18
C GLY A 145 3.58 -13.21 6.77
N LYS A 146 2.62 -12.28 6.65
CA LYS A 146 2.25 -11.62 5.37
C LYS A 146 3.44 -10.95 4.67
N THR A 147 4.40 -10.44 5.42
CA THR A 147 5.66 -9.93 4.88
C THR A 147 6.41 -11.00 4.08
N PHE A 148 6.55 -12.21 4.64
CA PHE A 148 7.29 -13.30 4.00
C PHE A 148 6.56 -13.92 2.80
N LEU A 149 5.23 -14.06 2.85
CA LEU A 149 4.49 -14.51 1.66
C LEU A 149 4.64 -13.50 0.50
N ALA A 150 4.55 -12.20 0.80
CA ALA A 150 4.67 -11.16 -0.22
C ALA A 150 6.09 -11.10 -0.79
N LEU A 151 7.11 -11.14 0.06
CA LEU A 151 8.51 -11.26 -0.36
C LEU A 151 8.74 -12.55 -1.18
N GLY A 152 8.06 -13.65 -0.85
CA GLY A 152 8.06 -14.88 -1.63
C GLY A 152 7.54 -14.68 -3.05
N ALA A 153 6.39 -14.04 -3.20
CA ALA A 153 5.83 -13.70 -4.51
C ALA A 153 6.73 -12.74 -5.29
N ILE A 154 7.30 -11.72 -4.63
CA ILE A 154 8.27 -10.80 -5.21
C ILE A 154 9.52 -11.55 -5.68
N LYS A 155 10.03 -12.50 -4.88
CA LYS A 155 11.19 -13.33 -5.24
C LYS A 155 10.95 -14.10 -6.54
N ARG A 156 9.74 -14.65 -6.69
CA ARG A 156 9.36 -15.39 -7.91
C ARG A 156 9.30 -14.48 -9.12
N LEU A 157 8.81 -13.24 -8.97
CA LEU A 157 8.86 -12.22 -10.02
C LEU A 157 10.30 -11.82 -10.37
N THR A 158 11.14 -11.53 -9.38
CA THR A 158 12.51 -11.06 -9.60
C THR A 158 13.39 -12.10 -10.29
N LYS A 159 13.24 -13.39 -9.94
CA LYS A 159 13.90 -14.51 -10.63
C LYS A 159 13.49 -14.64 -12.11
N ARG A 160 12.41 -13.99 -12.53
CA ARG A 160 11.95 -13.91 -13.92
C ARG A 160 12.35 -12.60 -14.60
N GLY A 161 13.24 -11.82 -13.99
CA GLY A 161 13.64 -10.49 -14.48
C GLY A 161 12.64 -9.37 -14.16
N LYS A 162 11.56 -9.67 -13.41
CA LYS A 162 10.52 -8.70 -13.02
C LYS A 162 10.78 -8.15 -11.62
N GLY A 163 11.86 -7.39 -11.49
CA GLY A 163 12.36 -6.85 -10.21
C GLY A 163 12.10 -5.36 -9.99
N ASN A 164 11.39 -4.72 -10.92
CA ASN A 164 11.12 -3.29 -10.88
C ASN A 164 9.80 -3.05 -10.12
N GLY A 165 9.84 -2.79 -8.82
CA GLY A 165 8.62 -2.76 -8.00
C GLY A 165 8.67 -1.76 -6.86
N ILE A 166 7.50 -1.52 -6.25
CA ILE A 166 7.37 -0.66 -5.07
C ILE A 166 6.47 -1.31 -4.02
N VAL A 167 6.90 -1.24 -2.77
CA VAL A 167 6.16 -1.68 -1.59
C VAL A 167 5.68 -0.43 -0.83
N VAL A 168 4.41 -0.39 -0.45
CA VAL A 168 3.79 0.72 0.27
C VAL A 168 3.33 0.23 1.63
N VAL A 169 3.80 0.87 2.69
CA VAL A 169 3.57 0.46 4.08
C VAL A 169 3.00 1.60 4.94
N PRO A 170 2.35 1.33 6.08
CA PRO A 170 1.74 2.37 6.91
C PRO A 170 2.73 3.40 7.46
N ASN A 171 3.89 2.93 7.93
CA ASN A 171 4.84 3.75 8.67
C ASN A 171 6.27 3.20 8.54
N GLU A 172 7.23 3.95 9.09
CA GLU A 172 8.66 3.63 9.05
C GLU A 172 9.03 2.36 9.84
N ALA A 173 8.32 2.04 10.92
CA ALA A 173 8.58 0.82 11.68
C ALA A 173 8.31 -0.43 10.82
N VAL A 174 7.16 -0.49 10.16
CA VAL A 174 6.83 -1.56 9.20
C VAL A 174 7.82 -1.58 8.03
N MET A 175 8.21 -0.40 7.53
CA MET A 175 9.22 -0.29 6.47
C MET A 175 10.53 -0.97 6.85
N ASN A 176 11.03 -0.69 8.06
CA ASN A 176 12.27 -1.26 8.57
C ASN A 176 12.19 -2.78 8.73
N GLU A 177 11.04 -3.31 9.12
CA GLU A 177 10.80 -4.76 9.18
C GLU A 177 10.88 -5.43 7.81
N TRP A 178 10.27 -4.82 6.78
CA TRP A 178 10.37 -5.30 5.41
C TRP A 178 11.81 -5.28 4.88
N VAL A 179 12.52 -4.16 5.09
CA VAL A 179 13.94 -4.01 4.68
C VAL A 179 14.82 -5.06 5.38
N LYS A 180 14.58 -5.34 6.66
CA LYS A 180 15.31 -6.35 7.43
C LYS A 180 14.96 -7.78 7.01
N SER A 181 13.73 -8.03 6.56
CA SER A 181 13.24 -9.38 6.20
C SER A 181 13.62 -9.79 4.79
N ALA A 182 13.66 -8.85 3.83
CA ALA A 182 13.95 -9.12 2.42
C ALA A 182 15.24 -9.92 2.14
N PRO A 183 16.37 -9.68 2.83
CA PRO A 183 17.61 -10.43 2.61
C PRO A 183 17.49 -11.94 2.85
N ALA A 184 16.54 -12.38 3.68
CA ALA A 184 16.34 -13.81 3.95
C ALA A 184 15.88 -14.58 2.70
N LEU A 185 15.28 -13.89 1.72
CA LEU A 185 14.91 -14.44 0.41
C LEU A 185 15.86 -13.95 -0.71
N GLY A 186 17.02 -13.40 -0.36
CA GLY A 186 17.98 -12.86 -1.32
C GLY A 186 17.42 -11.66 -2.10
N LEU A 187 16.56 -10.86 -1.47
CA LEU A 187 16.02 -9.63 -2.03
C LEU A 187 16.65 -8.41 -1.37
N GLN A 188 16.78 -7.32 -2.12
CA GLN A 188 17.17 -6.01 -1.60
C GLN A 188 16.01 -5.04 -1.83
N VAL A 189 15.44 -4.56 -0.73
CA VAL A 189 14.38 -3.55 -0.72
C VAL A 189 14.98 -2.24 -0.19
N LYS A 190 14.79 -1.14 -0.92
CA LYS A 190 15.40 0.17 -0.61
C LYS A 190 14.33 1.22 -0.33
N PRO A 191 14.36 1.91 0.82
CA PRO A 191 13.48 3.04 1.07
C PRO A 191 13.65 4.14 0.02
N LEU A 192 12.54 4.76 -0.38
CA LEU A 192 12.59 6.06 -1.07
C LEU A 192 13.08 7.13 -0.09
N THR A 193 13.91 8.03 -0.59
CA THR A 193 14.50 9.11 0.23
C THR A 193 13.45 10.16 0.63
N ASP A 194 12.61 10.57 -0.33
CA ASP A 194 11.59 11.60 -0.14
C ASP A 194 10.51 11.55 -1.26
N THR A 195 9.75 12.63 -1.42
CA THR A 195 8.70 12.80 -2.44
C THR A 195 9.23 13.15 -3.83
N LYS A 196 10.55 13.18 -4.01
CA LYS A 196 11.28 13.47 -5.25
C LYS A 196 12.18 12.32 -5.69
N ASP A 197 12.09 11.18 -5.01
CA ASP A 197 12.81 9.96 -5.35
C ASP A 197 11.85 8.93 -5.98
N ALA A 198 12.11 8.50 -7.21
CA ALA A 198 11.37 7.41 -7.88
C ALA A 198 11.89 6.01 -7.48
N GLY A 199 13.06 5.95 -6.84
CA GLY A 199 13.77 4.74 -6.47
C GLY A 199 14.29 3.93 -7.66
N SER A 200 14.86 2.77 -7.36
CA SER A 200 15.29 1.76 -8.34
C SER A 200 15.13 0.34 -7.77
N GLY A 201 15.11 -0.68 -8.64
CA GLY A 201 14.86 -2.07 -8.22
C GLY A 201 13.56 -2.23 -7.42
N ILE A 202 13.63 -2.83 -6.24
CA ILE A 202 12.49 -2.92 -5.32
C ILE A 202 12.57 -1.75 -4.34
N ALA A 203 11.72 -0.75 -4.54
CA ALA A 203 11.59 0.38 -3.64
C ALA A 203 10.58 0.08 -2.51
N ILE A 204 10.67 0.78 -1.38
CA ILE A 204 9.66 0.78 -0.33
C ILE A 204 9.39 2.20 0.17
N THR A 205 8.14 2.50 0.52
CA THR A 205 7.78 3.82 1.00
C THR A 205 6.51 3.82 1.87
N THR A 206 6.19 4.95 2.50
CA THR A 206 4.94 5.10 3.26
C THR A 206 3.78 5.53 2.37
N TYR A 207 2.54 5.30 2.80
CA TYR A 207 1.34 5.83 2.12
C TYR A 207 1.41 7.34 1.89
N ALA A 208 1.91 8.09 2.88
CA ALA A 208 2.02 9.54 2.80
C ALA A 208 2.97 9.97 1.67
N ASN A 209 4.16 9.37 1.59
CA ASN A 209 5.09 9.67 0.50
C ASN A 209 4.54 9.18 -0.84
N PHE A 210 4.01 7.95 -0.89
CA PHE A 210 3.44 7.37 -2.10
C PHE A 210 2.35 8.24 -2.74
N GLY A 211 1.43 8.78 -1.94
CA GLY A 211 0.36 9.66 -2.43
C GLY A 211 0.79 11.09 -2.79
N GLN A 212 1.99 11.52 -2.41
CA GLN A 212 2.51 12.89 -2.64
C GLN A 212 3.64 12.94 -3.67
N ASN A 213 4.26 11.80 -3.96
CA ASN A 213 5.43 11.71 -4.80
C ASN A 213 5.02 11.56 -6.26
N ASP A 214 5.24 12.59 -7.08
CA ASP A 214 4.95 12.55 -8.52
C ASP A 214 6.01 11.73 -9.30
N GLU A 215 7.23 11.61 -8.79
CA GLU A 215 8.36 10.96 -9.47
C GLU A 215 8.15 9.45 -9.67
N ILE A 216 7.38 8.80 -8.78
CA ILE A 216 7.04 7.38 -8.94
C ILE A 216 6.27 7.12 -10.24
N ALA A 217 5.49 8.07 -10.77
CA ALA A 217 4.76 7.88 -12.03
C ALA A 217 5.66 7.99 -13.27
N LYS A 218 6.90 8.46 -13.12
CA LYS A 218 7.89 8.58 -14.21
C LYS A 218 8.69 7.30 -14.42
N ARG A 219 8.37 6.26 -13.67
CA ARG A 219 9.00 4.94 -13.72
C ARG A 219 7.92 3.87 -13.93
N ASP A 220 8.32 2.82 -14.63
CA ASP A 220 7.47 1.64 -14.80
C ASP A 220 7.61 0.67 -13.64
N TYR A 221 6.56 -0.11 -13.35
CA TYR A 221 6.58 -1.14 -12.33
C TYR A 221 6.11 -2.47 -12.88
N ASP A 222 6.84 -3.53 -12.60
CA ASP A 222 6.39 -4.92 -12.74
C ASP A 222 5.33 -5.25 -11.69
N PHE A 223 5.49 -4.73 -10.47
CA PHE A 223 4.57 -4.96 -9.38
C PHE A 223 4.46 -3.80 -8.38
N VAL A 224 3.33 -3.77 -7.68
CA VAL A 224 3.06 -2.90 -6.52
C VAL A 224 2.58 -3.78 -5.37
N ALA A 225 3.19 -3.68 -4.20
CA ALA A 225 2.73 -4.35 -2.99
C ALA A 225 2.19 -3.31 -2.00
N ILE A 226 0.94 -3.48 -1.58
CA ILE A 226 0.23 -2.58 -0.67
C ILE A 226 0.03 -3.33 0.65
N ASP A 227 0.76 -2.91 1.68
CA ASP A 227 0.60 -3.42 3.04
C ASP A 227 -0.45 -2.60 3.79
N GLU A 228 -1.29 -3.26 4.57
CA GLU A 228 -2.52 -2.70 5.15
C GLU A 228 -3.41 -1.97 4.15
N ALA A 229 -3.84 -2.70 3.11
CA ALA A 229 -4.63 -2.17 2.00
C ALA A 229 -5.93 -1.44 2.39
N HIS A 230 -6.46 -1.65 3.59
CA HIS A 230 -7.58 -0.87 4.11
C HIS A 230 -7.28 0.64 4.21
N LEU A 231 -6.00 1.03 4.28
CA LEU A 231 -5.55 2.43 4.27
C LEU A 231 -5.75 3.12 2.91
N LEU A 232 -6.00 2.37 1.83
CA LEU A 232 -6.35 2.96 0.53
C LEU A 232 -7.70 3.69 0.56
N MET A 233 -8.60 3.30 1.46
CA MET A 233 -9.94 3.86 1.57
C MET A 233 -10.53 3.61 2.97
N LEU A 234 -10.44 4.63 3.83
CA LEU A 234 -10.86 4.56 5.23
C LEU A 234 -12.21 5.23 5.52
N GLY A 235 -12.66 6.12 4.64
CA GLY A 235 -13.87 6.91 4.86
C GLY A 235 -15.14 6.09 4.65
N LYS A 236 -16.20 6.38 5.44
CA LYS A 236 -17.54 5.79 5.24
C LYS A 236 -18.11 6.09 3.86
N ASP A 237 -17.78 7.26 3.33
CA ASP A 237 -18.21 7.74 2.03
C ASP A 237 -17.36 7.17 0.87
N ALA A 238 -16.39 6.29 1.17
CA ALA A 238 -15.49 5.68 0.18
C ALA A 238 -14.75 6.68 -0.72
N GLU A 239 -14.39 7.84 -0.16
CA GLU A 239 -13.54 8.80 -0.87
C GLU A 239 -12.16 8.19 -1.17
N PRO A 240 -11.70 8.26 -2.43
CA PRO A 240 -10.34 7.85 -2.78
C PRO A 240 -9.30 8.62 -1.98
N THR A 241 -8.34 7.90 -1.41
CA THR A 241 -7.14 8.54 -0.85
C THR A 241 -6.16 8.89 -1.97
N LYS A 242 -5.28 9.88 -1.73
CA LYS A 242 -4.17 10.16 -2.66
C LYS A 242 -3.31 8.93 -2.96
N ALA A 243 -3.20 8.00 -2.02
CA ALA A 243 -2.48 6.76 -2.22
C ALA A 243 -3.22 5.80 -3.16
N LEU A 244 -4.56 5.76 -3.14
CA LEU A 244 -5.34 5.01 -4.13
C LEU A 244 -5.19 5.61 -5.53
N ASP A 245 -5.22 6.93 -5.65
CA ASP A 245 -5.01 7.59 -6.95
C ASP A 245 -3.61 7.33 -7.49
N ALA A 246 -2.58 7.46 -6.64
CA ALA A 246 -1.21 7.09 -6.98
C ALA A 246 -1.09 5.61 -7.38
N LEU A 247 -1.73 4.69 -6.65
CA LEU A 247 -1.76 3.26 -6.99
C LEU A 247 -2.34 3.05 -8.39
N ARG A 248 -3.48 3.66 -8.69
CA ARG A 248 -4.12 3.56 -10.00
C ARG A 248 -3.20 4.09 -11.11
N ALA A 249 -2.54 5.22 -10.86
CA ALA A 249 -1.58 5.81 -11.79
C ALA A 249 -0.36 4.90 -12.05
N VAL A 250 0.28 4.36 -11.01
CA VAL A 250 1.50 3.55 -11.18
C VAL A 250 1.22 2.12 -11.65
N SER A 251 0.03 1.58 -11.36
CA SER A 251 -0.38 0.22 -11.78
C SER A 251 -1.03 0.17 -13.17
N LEU A 252 -1.02 1.28 -13.92
CA LEU A 252 -1.63 1.42 -15.24
C LEU A 252 -3.12 1.04 -15.22
N HIS A 253 -3.81 1.45 -14.16
CA HIS A 253 -5.26 1.33 -14.08
C HIS A 253 -5.91 2.33 -15.04
N PRO A 254 -6.97 1.95 -15.80
CA PRO A 254 -7.72 2.89 -16.66
C PRO A 254 -8.15 4.18 -15.94
N ASP A 255 -8.77 4.06 -14.76
CA ASP A 255 -9.15 5.21 -13.92
C ASP A 255 -7.97 6.04 -13.37
N GLY A 256 -6.72 5.58 -13.56
CA GLY A 256 -5.51 6.27 -13.14
C GLY A 256 -4.88 7.16 -14.23
N VAL A 257 -5.45 7.21 -15.44
CA VAL A 257 -4.88 7.95 -16.58
C VAL A 257 -4.64 9.42 -16.26
N LEU A 258 -5.68 10.12 -15.76
CA LEU A 258 -5.59 11.54 -15.43
C LEU A 258 -4.50 11.78 -14.36
N GLN A 259 -4.57 11.03 -13.26
CA GLN A 259 -3.60 11.15 -12.17
C GLN A 259 -2.16 10.88 -12.66
N ARG A 260 -1.94 9.85 -13.48
CA ARG A 260 -0.62 9.55 -14.05
C ARG A 260 -0.12 10.69 -14.93
N ALA A 261 -0.97 11.23 -15.79
CA ALA A 261 -0.63 12.36 -16.66
C ALA A 261 -0.25 13.59 -15.83
N GLU A 262 -1.00 13.89 -14.77
CA GLU A 262 -0.72 15.01 -13.86
C GLU A 262 0.62 14.81 -13.12
N MET A 263 0.87 13.62 -12.57
CA MET A 263 2.13 13.30 -11.89
C MET A 263 3.33 13.43 -12.84
N GLN A 264 3.20 12.97 -14.08
CA GLN A 264 4.28 13.07 -15.07
C GLN A 264 4.51 14.51 -15.57
N ASN A 265 3.50 15.39 -15.47
CA ASN A 265 3.51 16.74 -16.04
C ASN A 265 3.18 17.84 -15.01
N ARG A 266 3.49 17.63 -13.72
CA ARG A 266 3.10 18.52 -12.61
C ARG A 266 3.40 19.99 -12.89
N GLU A 267 4.61 20.28 -13.39
CA GLU A 267 5.02 21.66 -13.73
C GLU A 267 4.12 22.30 -14.80
N LEU A 268 3.70 21.54 -15.81
CA LEU A 268 2.79 22.04 -16.85
C LEU A 268 1.41 22.35 -16.25
N VAL A 269 0.87 21.43 -15.44
CA VAL A 269 -0.42 21.60 -14.76
C VAL A 269 -0.40 22.84 -13.84
N ASP A 270 0.67 23.00 -13.06
CA ASP A 270 0.84 24.15 -12.16
C ASP A 270 0.96 25.46 -12.94
N ARG A 271 1.69 25.47 -14.07
CA ARG A 271 1.74 26.65 -14.96
C ARG A 271 0.37 27.02 -15.53
N ILE A 272 -0.42 26.03 -15.96
CA ILE A 272 -1.77 26.26 -16.47
C ILE A 272 -2.66 26.85 -15.38
N ARG A 273 -2.62 26.30 -14.17
CA ARG A 273 -3.37 26.80 -13.02
C ARG A 273 -2.97 28.25 -12.69
N ALA A 274 -1.68 28.51 -12.53
CA ALA A 274 -1.17 29.84 -12.21
C ALA A 274 -1.55 30.88 -13.27
N THR A 275 -1.42 30.53 -14.56
CA THR A 275 -1.79 31.43 -15.67
C THR A 275 -3.30 31.70 -15.70
N SER A 276 -4.12 30.69 -15.40
CA SER A 276 -5.58 30.84 -15.31
C SER A 276 -5.99 31.75 -14.15
N ASP A 277 -5.35 31.61 -12.99
CA ASP A 277 -5.59 32.46 -11.83
C ASP A 277 -5.17 33.92 -12.07
N GLN A 278 -4.05 34.14 -12.77
CA GLN A 278 -3.60 35.47 -13.20
C GLN A 278 -4.60 36.12 -14.14
N LEU A 279 -5.09 35.41 -15.15
CA LEU A 279 -6.13 35.90 -16.07
C LEU A 279 -7.41 36.26 -15.32
N LYS A 280 -7.86 35.40 -14.40
CA LYS A 280 -9.05 35.68 -13.56
C LYS A 280 -8.88 36.95 -12.73
N SER A 281 -7.68 37.20 -12.21
CA SER A 281 -7.36 38.43 -11.49
C SER A 281 -7.38 39.67 -12.40
N LEU A 282 -6.75 39.58 -13.58
CA LEU A 282 -6.74 40.67 -14.58
C LEU A 282 -8.14 41.04 -15.03
N TYR A 283 -8.99 40.07 -15.39
CA TYR A 283 -10.36 40.35 -15.80
C TYR A 283 -11.19 40.97 -14.68
N ARG A 284 -10.98 40.58 -13.41
CA ARG A 284 -11.62 41.25 -12.27
C ARG A 284 -11.21 42.71 -12.16
N MET A 285 -9.93 43.02 -12.37
CA MET A 285 -9.44 44.41 -12.35
C MET A 285 -9.98 45.21 -13.53
N MET A 286 -10.06 44.61 -14.72
CA MET A 286 -10.62 45.24 -15.92
C MET A 286 -12.12 45.54 -15.81
N ASN A 287 -12.86 44.74 -15.03
CA ASN A 287 -14.28 44.95 -14.77
C ASN A 287 -14.55 46.00 -13.67
N ASN A 288 -13.52 46.65 -13.12
CA ASN A 288 -13.71 47.75 -12.19
C ASN A 288 -14.25 48.99 -12.92
N PRO A 289 -15.42 49.54 -12.55
CA PRO A 289 -16.00 50.71 -13.23
C PRO A 289 -15.13 51.97 -13.15
N ASP A 290 -14.22 52.07 -12.18
CA ASP A 290 -13.33 53.22 -11.99
C ASP A 290 -11.95 53.04 -12.66
N ILE A 291 -11.78 52.03 -13.51
CA ILE A 291 -10.50 51.78 -14.17
C ILE A 291 -10.17 52.89 -15.18
N MET A 292 -8.92 53.36 -15.15
CA MET A 292 -8.42 54.33 -16.13
C MET A 292 -8.15 53.65 -17.48
N ASP A 293 -8.45 54.30 -18.61
CA ASP A 293 -8.28 53.75 -19.97
C ASP A 293 -6.86 53.21 -20.24
N GLN A 294 -5.83 53.90 -19.78
CA GLN A 294 -4.44 53.45 -19.91
C GLN A 294 -4.20 52.13 -19.17
N MET A 295 -4.73 51.98 -17.96
CA MET A 295 -4.65 50.74 -17.19
C MET A 295 -5.45 49.62 -17.84
N TYR A 296 -6.64 49.91 -18.37
CA TYR A 296 -7.44 48.94 -19.12
C TYR A 296 -6.66 48.40 -20.33
N SER A 297 -6.05 49.29 -21.13
CA SER A 297 -5.26 48.88 -22.31
C SER A 297 -4.03 48.04 -21.96
N ALA A 298 -3.36 48.36 -20.84
CA ALA A 298 -2.23 47.59 -20.33
C ALA A 298 -2.66 46.19 -19.88
N TYR A 299 -3.72 46.09 -19.06
CA TYR A 299 -4.27 44.80 -18.63
C TYR A 299 -4.78 43.96 -19.80
N ARG A 300 -5.38 44.59 -20.81
CA ARG A 300 -5.81 43.88 -22.02
C ARG A 300 -4.62 43.27 -22.76
N THR A 301 -3.53 44.03 -22.94
CA THR A 301 -2.32 43.54 -23.61
C THR A 301 -1.68 42.39 -22.84
N GLU A 302 -1.63 42.49 -21.50
CA GLU A 302 -1.13 41.42 -20.64
C GLU A 302 -2.01 40.17 -20.71
N ALA A 303 -3.34 40.35 -20.64
CA ALA A 303 -4.30 39.27 -20.77
C ALA A 303 -4.16 38.55 -22.12
N ASP A 304 -4.06 39.27 -23.24
CA ASP A 304 -3.86 38.67 -24.57
C ASP A 304 -2.58 37.81 -24.63
N GLY A 305 -1.51 38.24 -23.94
CA GLY A 305 -0.26 37.47 -23.83
C GLY A 305 -0.43 36.19 -23.01
N LEU A 306 -1.10 36.28 -21.86
CA LEU A 306 -1.37 35.15 -20.99
C LEU A 306 -2.37 34.16 -21.60
N GLU A 307 -3.38 34.64 -22.34
CA GLU A 307 -4.32 33.81 -23.10
C GLU A 307 -3.59 32.93 -24.13
N LYS A 308 -2.66 33.52 -24.91
CA LYS A 308 -1.84 32.76 -25.87
C LYS A 308 -0.98 31.71 -25.20
N LYS A 309 -0.36 32.06 -24.06
CA LYS A 309 0.45 31.13 -23.27
C LYS A 309 -0.40 30.00 -22.71
N LEU A 310 -1.58 30.33 -22.16
CA LEU A 310 -2.53 29.37 -21.60
C LEU A 310 -3.02 28.40 -22.68
N ALA A 311 -3.37 28.91 -23.86
CA ALA A 311 -3.78 28.09 -25.00
C ALA A 311 -2.66 27.11 -25.43
N ALA A 312 -1.42 27.59 -25.52
CA ALA A 312 -0.28 26.75 -25.87
C ALA A 312 0.00 25.66 -24.81
N ASP A 313 -0.05 26.00 -23.52
CA ASP A 313 0.15 25.02 -22.46
C ASP A 313 -1.03 24.03 -22.33
N ARG A 314 -2.28 24.47 -22.58
CA ARG A 314 -3.45 23.57 -22.66
C ARG A 314 -3.33 22.58 -23.81
N ALA A 315 -2.86 23.01 -24.98
CA ALA A 315 -2.63 22.11 -26.11
C ALA A 315 -1.54 21.06 -25.79
N LYS A 316 -0.48 21.44 -25.07
CA LYS A 316 0.53 20.47 -24.58
C LYS A 316 -0.06 19.49 -23.57
N TRP A 317 -0.94 19.97 -22.69
CA TRP A 317 -1.59 19.14 -21.68
C TRP A 317 -2.52 18.10 -22.32
N GLU A 318 -3.33 18.52 -23.29
CA GLU A 318 -4.20 17.62 -24.06
C GLU A 318 -3.37 16.52 -24.76
N ALA A 319 -2.30 16.89 -25.46
CA ALA A 319 -1.41 15.93 -26.10
C ALA A 319 -0.74 14.97 -25.09
N ALA A 320 -0.36 15.45 -23.90
CA ALA A 320 0.22 14.63 -22.85
C ALA A 320 -0.80 13.65 -22.26
N LEU A 321 -2.03 14.10 -22.02
CA LEU A 321 -3.12 13.26 -21.53
C LEU A 321 -3.46 12.15 -22.53
N ASP A 322 -3.60 12.49 -23.80
CA ASP A 322 -3.88 11.53 -24.88
C ASP A 322 -2.76 10.49 -25.01
N ALA A 323 -1.49 10.92 -24.91
CA ALA A 323 -0.35 10.02 -24.96
C ALA A 323 -0.34 9.03 -23.77
N VAL A 324 -0.65 9.51 -22.57
CA VAL A 324 -0.73 8.67 -21.37
C VAL A 324 -1.92 7.70 -21.45
N GLU A 325 -3.08 8.17 -21.91
CA GLU A 325 -4.25 7.31 -22.13
C GLU A 325 -3.92 6.18 -23.12
N SER A 326 -3.32 6.53 -24.26
CA SER A 326 -2.92 5.54 -25.26
C SER A 326 -1.90 4.54 -24.71
N ASP A 327 -0.90 4.96 -23.94
CA ASP A 327 0.08 4.06 -23.33
C ASP A 327 -0.58 3.10 -22.32
N VAL A 328 -1.41 3.64 -21.42
CA VAL A 328 -2.10 2.85 -20.39
C VAL A 328 -2.99 1.79 -21.05
N MET A 329 -3.77 2.17 -22.07
CA MET A 329 -4.67 1.24 -22.76
C MET A 329 -3.89 0.18 -23.56
N ALA A 330 -2.78 0.55 -24.22
CA ALA A 330 -1.94 -0.37 -24.97
C ALA A 330 -1.19 -1.39 -24.08
N ARG A 331 -1.08 -1.10 -22.77
CA ARG A 331 -0.36 -1.93 -21.79
C ARG A 331 -1.28 -2.73 -20.87
N GLN A 332 -2.58 -2.82 -21.16
CA GLN A 332 -3.46 -3.75 -20.46
C GLN A 332 -3.06 -5.22 -20.70
N GLY A 333 -3.64 -6.15 -19.95
CA GLY A 333 -3.29 -7.58 -20.04
C GLY A 333 -1.94 -7.91 -19.41
N GLU A 334 -1.09 -8.66 -20.11
CA GLU A 334 0.18 -9.17 -19.56
C GLU A 334 1.20 -8.08 -19.22
N LYS A 335 1.12 -6.92 -19.89
CA LYS A 335 2.03 -5.79 -19.69
C LYS A 335 1.66 -4.91 -18.48
N ARG A 336 0.45 -5.07 -17.95
CA ARG A 336 -0.02 -4.29 -16.80
C ARG A 336 0.67 -4.73 -15.52
N SER A 337 1.07 -3.79 -14.68
CA SER A 337 1.68 -4.07 -13.38
C SER A 337 0.80 -4.98 -12.53
N ARG A 338 1.42 -5.90 -11.80
CA ARG A 338 0.72 -6.79 -10.87
C ARG A 338 0.63 -6.19 -9.47
N VAL A 339 -0.53 -6.22 -8.86
CA VAL A 339 -0.74 -5.63 -7.53
C VAL A 339 -0.97 -6.73 -6.49
N MET A 340 -0.31 -6.61 -5.34
CA MET A 340 -0.55 -7.43 -4.15
C MET A 340 -1.12 -6.53 -3.08
N PHE A 341 -2.21 -6.97 -2.47
CA PHE A 341 -2.81 -6.31 -1.31
C PHE A 341 -2.69 -7.24 -0.11
N LEU A 342 -2.18 -6.71 1.00
CA LEU A 342 -2.03 -7.41 2.26
C LEU A 342 -2.91 -6.68 3.27
N SER A 343 -3.95 -7.34 3.80
CA SER A 343 -4.66 -6.82 4.96
C SER A 343 -5.57 -7.88 5.55
N ALA A 344 -5.50 -8.09 6.86
CA ALA A 344 -6.40 -9.01 7.55
C ALA A 344 -7.86 -8.52 7.49
N THR A 345 -8.05 -7.19 7.52
CA THR A 345 -9.35 -6.52 7.49
C THR A 345 -9.37 -5.51 6.34
N PRO A 346 -9.48 -5.97 5.08
CA PRO A 346 -9.24 -5.14 3.89
C PRO A 346 -10.30 -4.07 3.60
N PHE A 347 -11.50 -4.20 4.17
CA PHE A 347 -12.61 -3.30 3.93
C PHE A 347 -13.13 -2.77 5.26
N ALA A 348 -12.94 -1.47 5.51
CA ALA A 348 -13.44 -0.82 6.71
C ALA A 348 -14.98 -0.65 6.67
N TYR A 349 -15.53 -0.46 5.47
CA TYR A 349 -16.96 -0.28 5.20
C TYR A 349 -17.35 -0.94 3.87
N GLU A 350 -18.62 -1.31 3.67
CA GLU A 350 -19.09 -1.90 2.40
C GLU A 350 -18.72 -1.08 1.15
N PRO A 351 -18.88 0.27 1.14
CA PRO A 351 -18.47 1.08 -0.01
C PRO A 351 -16.97 1.01 -0.32
N SER A 352 -16.14 0.64 0.66
CA SER A 352 -14.68 0.55 0.47
C SER A 352 -14.25 -0.56 -0.48
N ILE A 353 -15.13 -1.48 -0.86
CA ILE A 353 -14.84 -2.52 -1.86
C ILE A 353 -14.36 -1.91 -3.19
N GLN A 354 -14.73 -0.66 -3.48
CA GLN A 354 -14.35 0.07 -4.69
C GLN A 354 -12.84 0.24 -4.89
N TRP A 355 -12.02 0.23 -3.82
CA TRP A 355 -10.57 0.34 -4.03
C TRP A 355 -9.99 -0.88 -4.76
N GLY A 356 -10.64 -2.05 -4.64
CA GLY A 356 -10.24 -3.30 -5.29
C GLY A 356 -10.76 -3.46 -6.72
N GLU A 357 -11.58 -2.54 -7.22
CA GLU A 357 -12.14 -2.59 -8.57
C GLU A 357 -11.03 -2.45 -9.62
N GLY A 358 -11.17 -3.19 -10.73
CA GLY A 358 -10.21 -3.18 -11.85
C GLY A 358 -8.84 -3.78 -11.53
N THR A 359 -8.67 -4.35 -10.33
CA THR A 359 -7.49 -5.12 -9.89
C THR A 359 -7.88 -6.50 -9.34
N CYS A 360 -8.67 -6.53 -8.26
CA CYS A 360 -9.15 -7.76 -7.60
C CYS A 360 -10.54 -8.18 -8.08
N THR A 361 -11.41 -7.20 -8.39
CA THR A 361 -12.79 -7.45 -8.85
C THR A 361 -13.02 -6.81 -10.22
N SER A 362 -13.79 -7.49 -11.07
CA SER A 362 -14.25 -6.97 -12.35
C SER A 362 -15.75 -6.68 -12.26
N SER A 363 -16.10 -5.49 -11.77
CA SER A 363 -17.48 -5.03 -11.93
C SER A 363 -17.67 -4.63 -13.40
N ARG A 364 -18.45 -5.41 -14.15
CA ARG A 364 -18.93 -5.03 -15.50
C ARG A 364 -19.95 -3.87 -15.44
N ALA A 365 -20.35 -3.44 -14.25
CA ALA A 365 -21.45 -2.50 -14.05
C ALA A 365 -21.04 -1.02 -14.17
N GLY A 366 -19.74 -0.68 -14.11
CA GLY A 366 -19.27 0.71 -14.17
C GLY A 366 -18.71 1.18 -15.52
N HIS A 367 -18.40 0.25 -16.44
CA HIS A 367 -17.50 0.51 -17.58
C HIS A 367 -18.08 1.37 -18.73
N ARG A 368 -19.18 2.10 -18.49
CA ARG A 368 -19.80 3.02 -19.46
C ARG A 368 -20.23 4.38 -18.95
N ALA A 369 -19.94 4.73 -17.69
CA ALA A 369 -20.44 6.00 -17.16
C ALA A 369 -19.51 6.61 -16.12
N ARG A 370 -18.30 7.05 -16.52
CA ARG A 370 -17.52 8.12 -15.84
C ARG A 370 -16.26 8.54 -16.61
N ILE A 371 -16.40 8.72 -17.92
CA ILE A 371 -15.68 9.83 -18.59
C ILE A 371 -16.77 10.83 -18.97
N GLN A 372 -17.42 11.40 -17.95
CA GLN A 372 -17.94 12.75 -18.15
C GLN A 372 -16.74 13.68 -18.01
N PRO A 373 -16.58 14.69 -18.89
CA PRO A 373 -15.53 15.70 -18.77
C PRO A 373 -15.87 16.62 -17.59
N ALA A 374 -15.81 16.09 -16.37
CA ALA A 374 -15.91 16.86 -15.15
C ALA A 374 -14.50 17.32 -14.80
N GLU A 375 -14.30 18.63 -14.96
CA GLU A 375 -13.09 19.38 -14.61
C GLU A 375 -11.93 19.27 -15.62
N ARG A 376 -12.23 19.58 -16.88
CA ARG A 376 -11.33 20.49 -17.61
C ARG A 376 -11.06 21.66 -16.65
N ILE A 377 -9.78 21.99 -16.44
CA ILE A 377 -9.35 23.22 -15.74
C ILE A 377 -10.33 24.33 -16.16
N PRO A 378 -11.13 24.88 -15.23
CA PRO A 378 -12.36 25.55 -15.57
C PRO A 378 -12.13 26.55 -16.71
N GLU A 379 -12.90 26.38 -17.79
CA GLU A 379 -13.01 27.43 -18.79
C GLU A 379 -13.60 28.64 -18.07
N VAL A 380 -12.77 29.66 -17.91
CA VAL A 380 -13.22 30.99 -17.50
C VAL A 380 -14.06 31.48 -18.68
N GLN A 381 -15.38 31.41 -18.54
CA GLN A 381 -16.32 32.15 -19.39
C GLN A 381 -16.14 33.65 -19.18
#